data_AF-A0A916MUL3-F1
#
_entry.id   AF-A0A916MUL3-F1
#
_cell.length_a   1.000
_cell.length_b   1.000
_cell.length_c   1.000
_cell.angle_alpha   90.00
_cell.angle_beta   90.00
_cell.angle_gamma   90.00
#
_symmetry.space_group_name_H-M   'P 1'
#
loop_
_entity.id
_entity.type
_entity.pdbx_description
1 polymer ?
#
loop_
_entity_poly.entity_id
_entity_poly.type
_entity_poly.pdbx_seq_one_letter_code
_entity_poly.pdbx_strand_id
1 'polypeptide(L)'
;AGLRRDRYTDVGSTTNPRFALVWDAAYDLTVKALYGTAFRAPAFVELYSSNNPINSGNPGLRPERIRSKEVALSWQARKDLQVNLNVFHFRITDLIQAVNRSAPGAVSTYQNVGNRKGKGFELETVWDASRSLRLTAHYARQRSIDEAAYTDSGYAPHNSAYGRADWRFAAGWLASAQLNWVADRNRPAGDKRPEVPDYTTVDFTLRTDKGKDAWDFAGSIRNLFNARIVEPSLAPGVALPNDLPQARRSFYLQASHKL
;
A
#
# COMPACT_ATOMS: atom_id res chain seq x y z
N ALA A 1 22.41 1.42 -15.60
CA ALA A 1 22.58 0.55 -14.40
C ALA A 1 23.23 1.35 -13.28
N GLY A 2 23.12 0.92 -12.04
CA GLY A 2 23.73 1.57 -10.88
C GLY A 2 24.09 0.57 -9.77
N LEU A 3 25.06 0.94 -8.93
CA LEU A 3 25.53 0.14 -7.81
C LEU A 3 25.71 1.06 -6.60
N ARG A 4 25.19 0.66 -5.44
CA ARG A 4 25.41 1.37 -4.17
C ARG A 4 26.03 0.43 -3.14
N ARG A 5 27.05 0.91 -2.41
CA ARG A 5 27.70 0.20 -1.30
C ARG A 5 27.52 1.03 -0.02
N ASP A 6 27.00 0.40 1.03
CA ASP A 6 26.81 1.02 2.34
C ASP A 6 27.61 0.24 3.40
N ARG A 7 28.21 0.95 4.36
CA ARG A 7 28.95 0.37 5.50
C ARG A 7 28.51 1.05 6.79
N TYR A 8 28.00 0.23 7.70
CA TYR A 8 27.63 0.54 9.07
C TYR A 8 28.67 -0.09 10.01
N THR A 9 29.05 0.62 11.06
CA THR A 9 30.06 0.15 12.01
C THR A 9 29.56 -0.99 12.90
N ASP A 10 28.25 -1.01 13.15
CA ASP A 10 27.52 -1.94 14.02
C ASP A 10 26.84 -3.09 13.27
N VAL A 11 26.38 -2.84 12.04
CA VAL A 11 25.57 -3.80 11.26
C VAL A 11 26.35 -4.44 10.10
N GLY A 12 27.49 -3.87 9.71
CA GLY A 12 28.32 -4.36 8.61
C GLY A 12 28.03 -3.68 7.28
N SER A 13 27.94 -4.41 6.17
CA SER A 13 27.89 -3.79 4.84
C SER A 13 26.87 -4.40 3.88
N THR A 14 26.37 -3.59 2.95
CA THR A 14 25.42 -4.00 1.92
C THR A 14 25.83 -3.47 0.55
N THR A 15 25.63 -4.27 -0.50
CA THR A 15 25.83 -3.85 -1.89
C THR A 15 24.52 -4.05 -2.64
N ASN A 16 24.04 -3.01 -3.30
CA ASN A 16 22.71 -2.95 -3.87
C ASN A 16 22.79 -2.55 -5.36
N PRO A 17 22.84 -3.50 -6.30
CA PRO A 17 22.73 -3.21 -7.73
C PRO A 17 21.30 -2.86 -8.16
N ARG A 18 21.20 -2.04 -9.21
CA ARG A 18 19.95 -1.73 -9.93
C ARG A 18 20.18 -1.68 -11.44
N PHE A 19 19.30 -2.34 -12.17
CA PHE A 19 19.23 -2.33 -13.63
C PHE A 19 17.86 -1.84 -14.07
N ALA A 20 17.85 -1.03 -15.12
CA ALA A 20 16.64 -0.51 -15.74
C ALA A 20 16.86 -0.51 -17.25
N LEU A 21 15.93 -1.12 -17.97
CA LEU A 21 15.80 -1.00 -19.42
C LEU A 21 14.52 -0.22 -19.68
N VAL A 22 14.62 0.86 -20.45
CA VAL A 22 13.48 1.64 -20.91
C VAL A 22 13.46 1.51 -22.43
N TRP A 23 12.31 1.10 -22.96
CA TRP A 23 12.11 0.90 -24.38
C TRP A 23 10.85 1.66 -24.81
N ASP A 24 11.04 2.66 -25.65
CA ASP A 24 9.95 3.31 -26.37
C ASP A 24 9.53 2.38 -27.51
N ALA A 25 8.59 1.48 -27.20
CA ALA A 25 8.12 0.45 -28.12
C ALA A 25 7.29 1.04 -29.27
N ALA A 26 6.65 2.19 -29.03
CA ALA A 26 6.00 3.04 -30.03
C ALA A 26 5.98 4.50 -29.53
N TYR A 27 5.49 5.44 -30.36
CA TYR A 27 5.38 6.86 -30.00
C TYR A 27 4.47 7.13 -28.79
N ASP A 28 3.53 6.23 -28.52
CA ASP A 28 2.53 6.30 -27.45
C ASP A 28 2.72 5.25 -26.36
N LEU A 29 3.76 4.41 -26.46
CA LEU A 29 3.98 3.25 -25.59
C LEU A 29 5.43 3.14 -25.12
N THR A 30 5.63 3.27 -23.81
CA THR A 30 6.92 3.00 -23.16
C THR A 30 6.81 1.76 -22.28
N VAL A 31 7.73 0.82 -22.47
CA VAL A 31 7.91 -0.38 -21.65
C VAL A 31 9.17 -0.24 -20.82
N LYS A 32 9.10 -0.59 -19.53
CA LYS A 32 10.23 -0.57 -18.60
C LYS A 32 10.41 -1.93 -17.97
N ALA A 33 11.62 -2.46 -17.99
CA ALA A 33 12.01 -3.64 -17.23
C ALA A 33 13.00 -3.23 -16.15
N LEU A 34 12.71 -3.54 -14.89
CA LEU A 34 13.46 -3.12 -13.73
C LEU A 34 13.89 -4.35 -12.92
N TYR A 35 15.14 -4.35 -12.49
CA TYR A 35 15.63 -5.28 -11.47
C TYR A 35 16.43 -4.48 -10.44
N GLY A 36 16.15 -4.71 -9.17
CA GLY A 36 16.80 -3.97 -8.11
C GLY A 36 16.94 -4.79 -6.85
N THR A 37 17.90 -4.36 -6.03
CA THR A 37 18.01 -4.83 -4.65
C THR A 37 18.03 -3.64 -3.72
N ALA A 38 17.49 -3.80 -2.53
CA ALA A 38 17.53 -2.82 -1.46
C ALA A 38 17.64 -3.54 -0.12
N PHE A 39 17.83 -2.76 0.95
CA PHE A 39 17.96 -3.30 2.29
C PHE A 39 17.32 -2.38 3.33
N ARG A 40 17.00 -2.94 4.49
CA ARG A 40 16.66 -2.21 5.70
C ARG A 40 17.70 -2.57 6.77
N ALA A 41 18.41 -1.59 7.29
CA ALA A 41 19.25 -1.82 8.47
C ALA A 41 18.35 -2.11 9.69
N PRO A 42 18.80 -2.95 10.64
CA PRO A 42 18.11 -3.11 11.91
C PRO A 42 17.89 -1.76 12.61
N ALA A 43 16.73 -1.58 13.23
CA ALA A 43 16.43 -0.40 14.03
C ALA A 43 17.19 -0.47 15.37
N PHE A 44 17.46 0.69 15.98
CA PHE A 44 18.15 0.74 17.28
C PHE A 44 17.44 -0.08 18.38
N VAL A 45 16.10 -0.11 18.38
CA VAL A 45 15.32 -0.95 19.30
C VAL A 45 15.56 -2.44 19.04
N GLU A 46 15.69 -2.85 17.78
CA GLU A 46 15.96 -4.24 17.41
C GLU A 46 17.39 -4.66 17.81
N LEU A 47 18.36 -3.74 17.79
CA LEU A 47 19.76 -3.99 18.15
C LEU A 47 20.03 -3.93 19.66
N TYR A 48 19.48 -2.91 20.34
CA TYR A 48 19.98 -2.47 21.64
C TYR A 48 18.91 -2.36 22.73
N SER A 49 17.65 -2.71 22.44
CA SER A 49 16.60 -2.76 23.48
C SER A 49 17.08 -3.62 24.65
N SER A 50 17.35 -2.95 25.76
CA SER A 50 17.75 -3.56 27.03
C SER A 50 16.74 -3.11 28.08
N ASN A 51 16.40 -4.00 29.02
CA ASN A 51 15.41 -3.76 30.09
C ASN A 51 13.94 -3.61 29.64
N ASN A 52 13.58 -4.15 28.47
CA ASN A 52 12.17 -4.28 28.07
C ASN A 52 11.68 -5.70 28.41
N PRO A 53 10.61 -5.85 29.23
CA PRO A 53 10.12 -7.15 29.69
C PRO A 53 9.46 -7.99 28.58
N ILE A 54 9.21 -7.39 27.40
CA ILE A 54 8.56 -8.04 26.25
C ILE A 54 9.58 -8.43 25.17
N ASN A 55 10.50 -7.52 24.80
CA ASN A 55 11.47 -7.75 23.72
C ASN A 55 12.90 -7.29 24.07
N SER A 56 13.88 -8.16 23.89
CA SER A 56 15.31 -7.88 23.97
C SER A 56 15.91 -7.64 22.58
N GLY A 57 16.79 -6.65 22.50
CA GLY A 57 17.60 -6.36 21.33
C GLY A 57 18.65 -7.45 21.08
N ASN A 58 19.15 -7.47 19.85
CA ASN A 58 20.18 -8.40 19.40
C ASN A 58 21.22 -7.65 18.53
N PRO A 59 22.42 -7.37 19.05
CA PRO A 59 23.48 -6.71 18.28
C PRO A 59 23.99 -7.54 17.08
N GLY A 60 23.68 -8.84 17.03
CA GLY A 60 24.07 -9.74 15.93
C GLY A 60 23.14 -9.72 14.72
N LEU A 61 22.19 -8.78 14.65
CA LEU A 61 21.26 -8.68 13.52
C LEU A 61 21.96 -8.26 12.23
N ARG A 62 21.53 -8.87 11.14
CA ARG A 62 21.90 -8.49 9.77
C ARG A 62 20.83 -7.60 9.15
N PRO A 63 21.15 -6.81 8.11
CA PRO A 63 20.15 -6.11 7.32
C PRO A 63 19.16 -7.06 6.66
N GLU A 64 17.88 -6.68 6.67
CA GLU A 64 16.89 -7.29 5.80
C GLU A 64 17.19 -6.90 4.36
N ARG A 65 16.98 -7.81 3.41
CA ARG A 65 17.25 -7.55 1.99
C ARG A 65 16.01 -7.83 1.16
N ILE A 66 15.75 -6.96 0.19
CA ILE A 66 14.72 -7.18 -0.83
C ILE A 66 15.35 -7.23 -2.21
N ARG A 67 14.85 -8.13 -3.06
CA ARG A 67 15.14 -8.16 -4.49
C ARG A 67 13.82 -8.07 -5.24
N SER A 68 13.69 -7.14 -6.18
CA SER A 68 12.48 -6.98 -7.01
C SER A 68 12.79 -7.08 -8.50
N LYS A 69 11.80 -7.61 -9.22
CA LYS A 69 11.72 -7.67 -10.69
C LYS A 69 10.39 -7.06 -11.07
N GLU A 70 10.40 -6.08 -11.96
CA GLU A 70 9.20 -5.33 -12.34
C GLU A 70 9.19 -5.10 -13.85
N VAL A 71 8.01 -5.22 -14.44
CA VAL A 71 7.75 -4.80 -15.81
C VAL A 71 6.60 -3.78 -15.76
N ALA A 72 6.87 -2.59 -16.26
CA ALA A 72 5.90 -1.51 -16.31
C ALA A 72 5.62 -1.10 -17.76
N LEU A 73 4.35 -0.84 -18.05
CA LEU A 73 3.84 -0.35 -19.32
C LEU A 73 3.16 1.00 -19.04
N SER A 74 3.55 2.01 -19.82
CA SER A 74 2.93 3.34 -19.82
C SER A 74 2.42 3.60 -21.23
N TRP A 75 1.10 3.62 -21.40
CA TRP A 75 0.47 3.64 -22.71
C TRP A 75 -0.55 4.76 -22.83
N GLN A 76 -0.31 5.67 -23.77
CA GLN A 76 -1.28 6.66 -24.22
C GLN A 76 -2.16 6.05 -25.32
N ALA A 77 -3.03 5.10 -24.94
CA ALA A 77 -3.85 4.32 -25.86
C ALA A 77 -4.68 5.15 -26.86
N ARG A 78 -5.09 6.35 -26.44
CA ARG A 78 -5.68 7.40 -27.28
C ARG A 78 -5.32 8.76 -26.70
N LYS A 79 -5.58 9.86 -27.42
CA LYS A 79 -5.38 11.23 -26.91
C LYS A 79 -6.13 11.56 -25.60
N ASP A 80 -7.17 10.81 -25.28
CA ASP A 80 -8.05 10.99 -24.12
C ASP A 80 -7.94 9.83 -23.11
N LEU A 81 -7.16 8.79 -23.40
CA LEU A 81 -7.09 7.56 -22.62
C LEU A 81 -5.64 7.17 -22.34
N GLN A 82 -5.27 7.19 -21.06
CA GLN A 82 -3.99 6.69 -20.56
C GLN A 82 -4.22 5.42 -19.75
N VAL A 83 -3.37 4.42 -19.99
CA VAL A 83 -3.36 3.14 -19.27
C VAL A 83 -1.93 2.84 -18.82
N ASN A 84 -1.76 2.59 -17.52
CA ASN A 84 -0.50 2.14 -16.95
C ASN A 84 -0.68 0.76 -16.33
N LEU A 85 0.25 -0.16 -16.57
CA LEU A 85 0.27 -1.48 -15.95
C LEU A 85 1.64 -1.72 -15.34
N ASN A 86 1.68 -2.13 -14.08
CA ASN A 86 2.90 -2.56 -13.40
C ASN A 86 2.72 -4.00 -12.94
N VAL A 87 3.64 -4.90 -13.29
CA VAL A 87 3.66 -6.29 -12.82
C VAL A 87 4.96 -6.53 -12.09
N PHE A 88 4.86 -7.05 -10.87
CA PHE A 88 6.01 -7.15 -9.99
C PHE A 88 6.11 -8.50 -9.29
N HIS A 89 7.35 -8.88 -9.00
CA HIS A 89 7.70 -9.97 -8.12
C HIS A 89 8.84 -9.54 -7.21
N PHE A 90 8.73 -9.83 -5.92
CA PHE A 90 9.78 -9.54 -4.95
C PHE A 90 10.04 -10.72 -4.02
N ARG A 91 11.25 -10.74 -3.46
CA ARG A 91 11.63 -11.62 -2.36
C ARG A 91 12.38 -10.83 -1.30
N ILE A 92 11.90 -10.91 -0.07
CA ILE A 92 12.53 -10.37 1.14
C ILE A 92 13.22 -11.53 1.86
N THR A 93 14.47 -11.35 2.25
CA THR A 93 15.25 -12.31 3.04
C THR A 93 15.80 -11.65 4.29
N ASP A 94 16.12 -12.49 5.28
CA ASP A 94 16.65 -12.05 6.58
C ASP A 94 15.68 -11.10 7.33
N LEU A 95 14.37 -11.26 7.15
CA LEU A 95 13.37 -10.45 7.85
C LEU A 95 13.54 -10.59 9.36
N ILE A 96 13.61 -9.45 10.04
CA ILE A 96 13.83 -9.34 11.48
C ILE A 96 12.47 -9.50 12.16
N GLN A 97 12.36 -10.49 13.04
CA GLN A 97 11.15 -10.76 13.81
C GLN A 97 11.50 -11.00 15.27
N ALA A 98 10.59 -10.65 16.18
CA ALA A 98 10.70 -11.03 17.58
C ALA A 98 10.35 -12.52 17.72
N VAL A 99 11.31 -13.31 18.21
CA VAL A 99 11.14 -14.75 18.41
C VAL A 99 11.06 -15.02 19.91
N ASN A 100 9.97 -15.66 20.33
CA ASN A 100 9.79 -16.08 21.71
C ASN A 100 10.84 -17.13 22.09
N ARG A 101 11.46 -17.00 23.26
CA ARG A 101 12.33 -18.05 23.80
C ARG A 101 11.52 -19.04 24.63
N SER A 102 11.76 -20.32 24.40
CA SER A 102 11.09 -21.44 25.09
C SER A 102 11.64 -21.66 26.51
N ALA A 103 11.60 -20.65 27.37
CA ALA A 103 11.89 -20.81 28.81
C ALA A 103 11.00 -19.88 29.66
N PRO A 104 10.58 -20.30 30.87
CA PRO A 104 9.80 -19.46 31.78
C PRO A 104 10.53 -18.15 32.08
N GLY A 105 9.86 -17.02 31.87
CA GLY A 105 10.44 -15.68 32.07
C GLY A 105 11.39 -15.20 30.96
N ALA A 106 11.51 -15.95 29.84
CA ALA A 106 12.37 -15.53 28.75
C ALA A 106 11.73 -14.43 27.89
N VAL A 107 12.45 -13.33 27.74
CA VAL A 107 12.09 -12.21 26.88
C VAL A 107 12.30 -12.61 25.42
N SER A 108 11.36 -12.23 24.54
CA SER A 108 11.50 -12.47 23.10
C SER A 108 12.71 -11.72 22.56
N THR A 109 13.43 -12.27 21.60
CA THR A 109 14.63 -11.65 21.02
C THR A 109 14.45 -11.46 19.52
N TYR A 110 14.86 -10.30 19.00
CA TYR A 110 14.87 -10.05 17.57
C TYR A 110 15.88 -10.93 16.84
N GLN A 111 15.46 -11.59 15.77
CA GLN A 111 16.29 -12.47 14.96
C GLN A 111 15.93 -12.37 13.47
N ASN A 112 16.91 -12.54 12.58
CA ASN A 112 16.71 -12.68 11.14
C ASN A 112 16.19 -14.09 10.81
N VAL A 113 14.88 -14.31 10.93
CA VAL A 113 14.26 -15.65 10.77
C VAL A 113 13.23 -15.71 9.65
N GLY A 114 12.72 -14.58 9.16
CA GLY A 114 11.66 -14.57 8.17
C GLY A 114 12.18 -14.44 6.74
N ASN A 115 11.57 -15.18 5.82
CA ASN A 115 11.71 -14.94 4.38
C ASN A 115 10.31 -14.81 3.79
N ARG A 116 10.12 -13.85 2.88
CA ARG A 116 8.82 -13.61 2.24
C ARG A 116 8.99 -13.44 0.74
N LYS A 117 8.06 -13.97 -0.03
CA LYS A 117 7.97 -13.70 -1.47
C LYS A 117 6.61 -13.09 -1.79
N GLY A 118 6.58 -12.13 -2.69
CA GLY A 118 5.36 -11.50 -3.14
C GLY A 118 5.30 -11.36 -4.65
N LYS A 119 4.10 -11.32 -5.19
CA LYS A 119 3.84 -10.98 -6.58
C LYS A 119 2.52 -10.27 -6.71
N GLY A 120 2.40 -9.44 -7.73
CA GLY A 120 1.18 -8.70 -7.97
C GLY A 120 1.23 -7.91 -9.26
N PHE A 121 0.15 -7.19 -9.50
CA PHE A 121 0.09 -6.19 -10.53
C PHE A 121 -0.81 -5.02 -10.11
N GLU A 122 -0.57 -3.88 -10.73
CA GLU A 122 -1.32 -2.64 -10.56
C GLU A 122 -1.69 -2.12 -11.96
N LEU A 123 -2.96 -1.84 -12.17
CA LEU A 123 -3.51 -1.25 -13.38
C LEU A 123 -4.08 0.12 -13.02
N GLU A 124 -3.70 1.14 -13.79
CA GLU A 124 -4.23 2.49 -13.66
C GLU A 124 -4.77 2.95 -15.00
N THR A 125 -5.94 3.58 -14.99
CA THR A 125 -6.59 4.11 -16.18
C THR A 125 -7.10 5.51 -15.90
N VAL A 126 -6.76 6.44 -16.80
CA VAL A 126 -7.33 7.80 -16.82
C VAL A 126 -7.99 8.01 -18.17
N TRP A 127 -9.28 8.35 -18.16
CA TRP A 127 -10.05 8.56 -19.36
C TRP A 127 -10.84 9.86 -19.32
N ASP A 128 -10.51 10.81 -20.18
CA ASP A 128 -11.31 12.00 -20.45
C ASP A 128 -12.45 11.63 -21.41
N ALA A 129 -13.46 10.91 -20.90
CA ALA A 129 -14.60 10.41 -21.67
C ALA A 129 -15.36 11.50 -22.44
N SER A 130 -15.33 12.73 -21.94
CA SER A 130 -15.78 13.91 -22.67
C SER A 130 -15.08 15.17 -22.14
N ARG A 131 -15.41 16.34 -22.69
CA ARG A 131 -14.92 17.63 -22.16
C ARG A 131 -15.40 17.92 -20.72
N SER A 132 -16.43 17.22 -20.26
CA SER A 132 -17.04 17.43 -18.94
C SER A 132 -16.91 16.23 -18.01
N LEU A 133 -16.48 15.05 -18.48
CA LEU A 133 -16.39 13.84 -17.67
C LEU A 133 -14.99 13.24 -17.75
N ARG A 134 -14.33 13.17 -16.60
CA ARG A 134 -13.07 12.43 -16.42
C ARG A 134 -13.30 11.24 -15.51
N LEU A 135 -12.85 10.08 -15.96
CA LEU A 135 -12.88 8.83 -15.21
C LEU A 135 -11.44 8.46 -14.82
N THR A 136 -11.25 8.00 -13.59
CA THR A 136 -9.98 7.48 -13.09
C THR A 136 -10.26 6.16 -12.40
N ALA A 137 -9.50 5.13 -12.72
CA ALA A 137 -9.63 3.82 -12.12
C ALA A 137 -8.26 3.26 -11.77
N HIS A 138 -8.16 2.63 -10.61
CA HIS A 138 -6.98 1.87 -10.19
C HIS A 138 -7.43 0.50 -9.72
N TYR A 139 -6.69 -0.54 -10.07
CA TYR A 139 -6.90 -1.88 -9.55
C TYR A 139 -5.55 -2.50 -9.22
N ALA A 140 -5.39 -2.94 -7.99
CA ALA A 140 -4.19 -3.63 -7.53
C ALA A 140 -4.57 -5.02 -7.02
N ARG A 141 -3.83 -6.03 -7.49
CA ARG A 141 -3.88 -7.37 -6.95
C ARG A 141 -2.50 -7.80 -6.49
N GLN A 142 -2.39 -8.26 -5.25
CA GLN A 142 -1.12 -8.76 -4.72
C GLN A 142 -1.33 -9.99 -3.83
N ARG A 143 -0.25 -10.73 -3.65
CA ARG A 143 -0.19 -11.80 -2.64
C ARG A 143 1.24 -11.94 -2.15
N SER A 144 1.40 -12.08 -0.83
CA SER A 144 2.70 -12.33 -0.20
C SER A 144 2.65 -13.56 0.68
N ILE A 145 3.65 -14.43 0.54
CA ILE A 145 3.74 -15.72 1.22
C ILE A 145 4.96 -15.70 2.12
N ASP A 146 4.78 -16.10 3.37
CA ASP A 146 5.86 -16.43 4.28
C ASP A 146 6.45 -17.79 3.89
N GLU A 147 7.75 -17.83 3.59
CA GLU A 147 8.38 -19.04 3.06
C GLU A 147 8.65 -20.10 4.13
N ALA A 148 8.66 -19.74 5.42
CA ALA A 148 8.85 -20.70 6.51
C ALA A 148 7.52 -21.37 6.89
N ALA A 149 6.45 -20.57 7.01
CA ALA A 149 5.11 -21.08 7.32
C ALA A 149 4.38 -21.66 6.11
N TYR A 150 4.81 -21.33 4.88
CA TYR A 150 4.10 -21.62 3.62
C TYR A 150 2.67 -21.07 3.58
N THR A 151 2.39 -20.03 4.37
CA THR A 151 1.08 -19.38 4.46
C THR A 151 1.13 -17.98 3.89
N ASP A 152 -0.05 -17.40 3.71
CA ASP A 152 -0.17 -15.98 3.44
C ASP A 152 0.48 -15.15 4.57
N SER A 153 1.10 -14.02 4.20
CA SER A 153 1.68 -13.09 5.18
C SER A 153 0.60 -12.35 5.98
N GLY A 154 -0.62 -12.28 5.46
CA GLY A 154 -1.77 -11.65 6.10
C GLY A 154 -1.69 -10.12 6.12
N TYR A 155 -2.72 -9.51 6.72
CA TYR A 155 -2.92 -8.06 6.92
C TYR A 155 -3.18 -7.23 5.66
N ALA A 156 -2.39 -7.43 4.60
CA ALA A 156 -2.58 -6.73 3.35
C ALA A 156 -3.79 -7.31 2.58
N PRO A 157 -4.65 -6.46 1.99
CA PRO A 157 -5.68 -6.96 1.08
C PRO A 157 -5.06 -7.52 -0.19
N HIS A 158 -5.62 -8.62 -0.71
CA HIS A 158 -5.18 -9.15 -2.00
C HIS A 158 -5.76 -8.39 -3.17
N ASN A 159 -6.92 -7.75 -3.01
CA ASN A 159 -7.51 -6.94 -4.05
C ASN A 159 -7.88 -5.56 -3.49
N SER A 160 -7.54 -4.53 -4.23
CA SER A 160 -8.05 -3.18 -4.00
C SER A 160 -8.42 -2.55 -5.34
N ALA A 161 -9.59 -1.93 -5.39
CA ALA A 161 -10.04 -1.17 -6.54
C ALA A 161 -10.46 0.22 -6.09
N TYR A 162 -10.12 1.21 -6.91
CA TYR A 162 -10.56 2.58 -6.78
C TYR A 162 -11.16 3.01 -8.11
N GLY A 163 -12.28 3.71 -8.07
CA GLY A 163 -12.87 4.36 -9.23
C GLY A 163 -13.30 5.77 -8.87
N ARG A 164 -13.11 6.72 -9.78
CA ARG A 164 -13.56 8.10 -9.62
C ARG A 164 -14.14 8.64 -10.91
N ALA A 165 -15.28 9.29 -10.80
CA ALA A 165 -15.90 10.04 -11.88
C ALA A 165 -16.02 11.50 -11.46
N ASP A 166 -15.33 12.39 -12.18
CA ASP A 166 -15.41 13.84 -12.03
C ASP A 166 -16.22 14.41 -13.20
N TRP A 167 -17.43 14.89 -12.91
CA TRP A 167 -18.41 15.32 -13.91
C TRP A 167 -18.82 16.78 -13.72
N ARG A 168 -18.46 17.61 -14.71
CA ARG A 168 -18.95 18.98 -14.86
C ARG A 168 -20.31 18.98 -15.56
N PHE A 169 -21.35 18.66 -14.80
CA PHE A 169 -22.71 18.51 -15.33
C PHE A 169 -23.38 19.85 -15.69
N ALA A 170 -22.92 20.96 -15.10
CA ALA A 170 -23.40 22.30 -15.39
C ALA A 170 -22.27 23.33 -15.26
N ALA A 171 -22.47 24.53 -15.82
CA ALA A 171 -21.49 25.61 -15.73
C ALA A 171 -21.19 25.97 -14.26
N GLY A 172 -19.93 25.86 -13.86
CA GLY A 172 -19.47 26.17 -12.51
C GLY A 172 -19.73 25.09 -11.46
N TRP A 173 -20.27 23.92 -11.86
CA TRP A 173 -20.57 22.81 -10.97
C TRP A 173 -19.79 21.55 -11.32
N LEU A 174 -19.27 20.89 -10.30
CA LEU A 174 -18.55 19.62 -10.40
C LEU A 174 -19.12 18.62 -9.39
N ALA A 175 -19.58 17.48 -9.88
CA ALA A 175 -19.91 16.31 -9.07
C ALA A 175 -18.76 15.30 -9.16
N SER A 176 -18.36 14.74 -8.02
CA SER A 176 -17.32 13.73 -7.90
C SER A 176 -17.85 12.54 -7.14
N ALA A 177 -17.90 11.37 -7.78
CA ALA A 177 -18.20 10.10 -7.13
C ALA A 177 -16.92 9.27 -7.06
N GLN A 178 -16.61 8.72 -5.89
CA GLN A 178 -15.45 7.87 -5.65
C GLN A 178 -15.92 6.54 -5.08
N LEU A 179 -15.45 5.43 -5.64
CA LEU A 179 -15.68 4.08 -5.16
C LEU A 179 -14.35 3.53 -4.66
N ASN A 180 -14.34 2.97 -3.45
CA ASN A 180 -13.22 2.18 -2.94
C ASN A 180 -13.73 0.77 -2.60
N TRP A 181 -13.05 -0.24 -3.09
CA TRP A 181 -13.31 -1.64 -2.76
C TRP A 181 -12.03 -2.31 -2.30
N VAL A 182 -12.11 -3.04 -1.18
CA VAL A 182 -10.99 -3.75 -0.58
C VAL A 182 -11.48 -5.14 -0.18
N ALA A 183 -10.75 -6.17 -0.62
CA ALA A 183 -11.18 -7.54 -0.46
C ALA A 183 -10.05 -8.56 -0.31
N ASP A 184 -10.44 -9.76 0.10
CA ASP A 184 -9.59 -10.95 0.22
C ASP A 184 -8.40 -10.68 1.15
N ARG A 185 -8.70 -10.30 2.40
CA ARG A 185 -7.69 -10.01 3.41
C ARG A 185 -7.54 -11.18 4.38
N ASN A 186 -6.47 -11.94 4.19
CA ASN A 186 -6.19 -13.08 5.05
C ASN A 186 -5.64 -12.65 6.42
N ARG A 187 -5.95 -13.45 7.43
CA ARG A 187 -5.27 -13.39 8.73
C ARG A 187 -3.86 -13.97 8.61
N PRO A 188 -2.87 -13.44 9.35
CA PRO A 188 -1.55 -14.07 9.44
C PRO A 188 -1.65 -15.44 10.12
N ALA A 189 -0.63 -16.28 9.94
CA ALA A 189 -0.55 -17.56 10.64
C ALA A 189 -0.63 -17.38 12.17
N GLY A 190 -1.46 -18.22 12.82
CA GLY A 190 -1.65 -18.21 14.27
C GLY A 190 -2.76 -17.28 14.79
N ASP A 191 -3.29 -16.37 13.96
CA ASP A 191 -4.48 -15.60 14.31
C ASP A 191 -5.75 -16.41 14.00
N LYS A 192 -6.49 -16.77 15.05
CA LYS A 192 -7.70 -17.61 14.98
C LYS A 192 -9.00 -16.80 14.88
N ARG A 193 -8.92 -15.47 14.83
CA ARG A 193 -10.10 -14.62 14.69
C ARG A 193 -10.75 -14.83 13.31
N PRO A 194 -12.05 -14.51 13.15
CA PRO A 194 -12.69 -14.53 11.85
C PRO A 194 -11.94 -13.65 10.82
N GLU A 195 -12.05 -14.00 9.54
CA GLU A 195 -11.49 -13.18 8.46
C GLU A 195 -12.00 -11.74 8.51
N VAL A 196 -11.16 -10.80 8.08
CA VAL A 196 -11.58 -9.39 8.03
C VAL A 196 -12.56 -9.25 6.88
N PRO A 197 -13.78 -8.76 7.11
CA PRO A 197 -14.76 -8.63 6.04
C PRO A 197 -14.29 -7.63 4.99
N ASP A 198 -14.55 -7.97 3.73
CA ASP A 198 -14.42 -7.07 2.60
C ASP A 198 -15.33 -5.86 2.77
N TYR A 199 -14.97 -4.75 2.14
CA TYR A 199 -15.81 -3.56 2.13
C TYR A 199 -15.80 -2.84 0.80
N THR A 200 -16.93 -2.18 0.52
CA THR A 200 -17.07 -1.19 -0.53
C THR A 200 -17.57 0.09 0.10
N THR A 201 -16.93 1.21 -0.24
CA THR A 201 -17.40 2.55 0.11
C THR A 201 -17.64 3.34 -1.15
N VAL A 202 -18.63 4.24 -1.07
CA VAL A 202 -18.85 5.26 -2.09
C VAL A 202 -18.83 6.60 -1.39
N ASP A 203 -18.00 7.50 -1.88
CA ASP A 203 -17.98 8.89 -1.46
C ASP A 203 -18.57 9.74 -2.58
N PHE A 204 -19.27 10.79 -2.20
CA PHE A 204 -19.82 11.75 -3.13
C PHE A 204 -19.45 13.16 -2.69
N THR A 205 -19.05 14.01 -3.63
CA THR A 205 -18.79 15.43 -3.41
C THR A 205 -19.44 16.25 -4.50
N LEU A 206 -20.21 17.25 -4.12
CA LEU A 206 -20.69 18.30 -5.01
C LEU A 206 -19.98 19.59 -4.66
N ARG A 207 -19.44 20.28 -5.66
CA ARG A 207 -18.76 21.56 -5.45
C ARG A 207 -18.96 22.55 -6.58
N THR A 208 -18.76 23.82 -6.26
CA THR A 208 -18.57 24.86 -7.28
C THR A 208 -17.08 24.96 -7.65
N ASP A 209 -16.77 25.10 -8.94
CA ASP A 209 -15.40 25.29 -9.44
C ASP A 209 -15.18 26.64 -10.16
N LYS A 210 -16.26 27.40 -10.34
CA LYS A 210 -16.28 28.80 -10.76
C LYS A 210 -17.20 29.61 -9.84
N GLY A 211 -16.78 29.69 -8.58
CA GLY A 211 -17.46 30.47 -7.55
C GLY A 211 -17.89 31.87 -7.96
N LYS A 212 -19.08 32.30 -7.52
CA LYS A 212 -19.50 33.70 -7.64
C LYS A 212 -18.77 34.52 -6.57
N ASP A 213 -18.35 35.74 -6.89
CA ASP A 213 -17.73 36.68 -5.94
C ASP A 213 -16.52 36.06 -5.20
N ALA A 214 -15.69 35.30 -5.92
CA ALA A 214 -14.52 34.58 -5.39
C ALA A 214 -14.80 33.48 -4.34
N TRP A 215 -16.06 33.09 -4.14
CA TRP A 215 -16.46 32.03 -3.21
C TRP A 215 -16.67 30.67 -3.87
N ASP A 216 -15.93 29.65 -3.43
CA ASP A 216 -16.16 28.25 -3.79
C ASP A 216 -16.74 27.47 -2.60
N PHE A 217 -17.79 26.67 -2.86
CA PHE A 217 -18.42 25.80 -1.86
C PHE A 217 -18.29 24.33 -2.23
N ALA A 218 -18.19 23.47 -1.22
CA ALA A 218 -18.23 22.03 -1.40
C ALA A 218 -19.03 21.35 -0.28
N GLY A 219 -19.84 20.36 -0.64
CA GLY A 219 -20.47 19.43 0.27
C GLY A 219 -20.06 18.01 -0.09
N SER A 220 -19.62 17.24 0.90
CA SER A 220 -19.18 15.86 0.73
C SER A 220 -19.89 14.92 1.69
N ILE A 221 -20.27 13.75 1.19
CA ILE A 221 -20.70 12.61 2.00
C ILE A 221 -19.65 11.52 1.79
N ARG A 222 -18.92 11.16 2.84
CA ARG A 222 -18.00 10.03 2.85
C ARG A 222 -18.74 8.79 3.34
N ASN A 223 -18.46 7.65 2.73
CA ASN A 223 -19.12 6.38 3.03
C ASN A 223 -20.65 6.52 2.97
N LEU A 224 -21.16 6.94 1.82
CA LEU A 224 -22.56 7.29 1.53
C LEU A 224 -23.56 6.22 1.98
N PHE A 225 -23.21 4.95 1.79
CA PHE A 225 -24.03 3.79 2.16
C PHE A 225 -23.78 3.28 3.59
N ASN A 226 -22.96 3.97 4.37
CA ASN A 226 -22.67 3.66 5.76
C ASN A 226 -22.12 2.23 5.96
N ALA A 227 -21.25 1.79 5.05
CA ALA A 227 -20.57 0.51 5.14
C ALA A 227 -19.74 0.42 6.43
N ARG A 228 -19.69 -0.77 7.03
CA ARG A 228 -18.82 -1.04 8.18
C ARG A 228 -17.42 -1.38 7.67
N ILE A 229 -16.44 -0.56 8.01
CA ILE A 229 -15.05 -0.72 7.60
C ILE A 229 -14.24 -1.09 8.84
N VAL A 230 -13.40 -2.11 8.73
CA VAL A 230 -12.52 -2.60 9.79
C VAL A 230 -11.15 -2.92 9.19
N GLU A 231 -10.10 -2.38 9.79
CA GLU A 231 -8.71 -2.65 9.41
C GLU A 231 -8.06 -3.60 10.41
N PRO A 232 -7.30 -4.62 9.99
CA PRO A 232 -6.78 -5.63 10.90
C PRO A 232 -5.81 -5.02 11.91
N SER A 233 -5.88 -5.53 13.13
CA SER A 233 -4.91 -5.28 14.19
C SER A 233 -3.91 -6.42 14.28
N LEU A 234 -2.69 -6.12 14.71
CA LEU A 234 -1.61 -7.11 14.86
C LEU A 234 -2.00 -8.23 15.86
N ALA A 235 -1.76 -9.47 15.46
CA ALA A 235 -1.96 -10.68 16.25
C ALA A 235 -1.03 -11.83 15.79
N PRO A 236 -0.76 -12.83 16.66
CA PRO A 236 -1.15 -12.90 18.07
C PRO A 236 -0.32 -11.94 18.93
N GLY A 237 -0.90 -11.35 19.97
CA GLY A 237 -0.14 -10.60 20.99
C GLY A 237 -0.32 -9.09 21.06
N VAL A 238 -1.39 -8.51 20.49
CA VAL A 238 -1.80 -7.12 20.77
C VAL A 238 -3.25 -7.07 21.23
N ALA A 239 -3.54 -6.25 22.24
CA ALA A 239 -4.79 -6.20 23.02
C ALA A 239 -6.02 -5.63 22.27
N LEU A 240 -6.06 -5.71 20.94
CA LEU A 240 -7.16 -5.19 20.12
C LEU A 240 -7.96 -6.33 19.49
N PRO A 241 -8.80 -7.05 20.26
CA PRO A 241 -9.52 -8.23 19.76
C PRO A 241 -10.48 -7.90 18.61
N ASN A 242 -10.97 -6.66 18.55
CA ASN A 242 -12.02 -6.23 17.62
C ASN A 242 -11.51 -5.47 16.39
N ASP A 243 -10.20 -5.52 16.11
CA ASP A 243 -9.58 -4.79 15.01
C ASP A 243 -9.83 -3.26 15.09
N LEU A 244 -9.46 -2.52 14.05
CA LEU A 244 -9.51 -1.06 14.02
C LEU A 244 -10.74 -0.59 13.21
N PRO A 245 -11.85 -0.19 13.86
CA PRO A 245 -12.99 0.35 13.13
C PRO A 245 -12.64 1.70 12.51
N GLN A 246 -13.09 1.93 11.27
CA GLN A 246 -12.96 3.23 10.61
C GLN A 246 -14.26 4.04 10.70
N ALA A 247 -14.16 5.32 10.32
CA ALA A 247 -15.30 6.22 10.30
C ALA A 247 -16.46 5.67 9.45
N ARG A 248 -17.66 5.78 10.03
CA ARG A 248 -18.93 5.53 9.33
C ARG A 248 -19.26 6.67 8.37
N ARG A 249 -20.51 6.73 7.90
CA ARG A 249 -20.97 7.85 7.08
C ARG A 249 -20.68 9.19 7.77
N SER A 250 -20.00 10.09 7.05
CA SER A 250 -19.64 11.41 7.55
C SER A 250 -19.90 12.49 6.51
N PHE A 251 -20.22 13.70 7.00
CA PHE A 251 -20.58 14.85 6.18
C PHE A 251 -19.55 15.95 6.37
N TYR A 252 -19.17 16.60 5.28
CA TYR A 252 -18.22 17.72 5.28
C TYR A 252 -18.81 18.86 4.48
N LEU A 253 -18.63 20.08 4.98
CA LEU A 253 -18.95 21.31 4.29
C LEU A 253 -17.71 22.19 4.28
N GLN A 254 -17.42 22.79 3.13
CA GLN A 254 -16.30 23.70 2.95
C GLN A 254 -16.79 24.94 2.22
N ALA A 255 -16.37 26.11 2.70
CA ALA A 255 -16.44 27.39 2.00
C ALA A 255 -15.01 27.93 1.87
N SER A 256 -14.66 28.43 0.69
CA SER A 256 -13.34 28.99 0.38
C SER A 256 -13.52 30.31 -0.33
N HIS A 257 -12.80 31.34 0.10
CA HIS A 257 -12.77 32.65 -0.56
C HIS A 257 -11.37 32.91 -1.12
N LYS A 258 -11.28 33.28 -2.40
CA LYS A 258 -10.00 33.68 -3.01
C LYS A 258 -9.83 35.19 -2.86
N LEU A 259 -8.68 35.59 -2.30
CA LEU A 259 -8.28 37.00 -2.18
C LEU A 259 -7.61 37.48 -3.47
#